data_AF-A0A948DPP7-F1
#
_entry.id   AF-A0A948DPP7-F1
#
_cell.length_a   1.000
_cell.length_b   1.000
_cell.length_c   1.000
_cell.angle_alpha   90.00
_cell.angle_beta   90.00
_cell.angle_gamma   90.00
#
_symmetry.space_group_name_H-M   'P 1'
#
loop_
_entity.id
_entity.type
_entity.pdbx_description
1 polymer ?
#
loop_
_entity_poly.entity_id
_entity_poly.type
_entity_poly.pdbx_seq_one_letter_code
_entity_poly.pdbx_strand_id
1 'polypeptide(L)'
;IGELNAYAARLEEAYNALVDLTMTLAQLGKSSSFIIPILNASSYLDIFGDLLVGHFLLQSAALAQEKLKAIYAEKGAEESKGMQRALVHENADVAYYAGKIAAAKFFAVEVLCTVKARCEAIKSGEKIPIEMADESFTC
;
A
#
# COMPACT_ATOMS: atom_id res chain seq x y z
N ILE A 1 0.74 17.68 -3.60
CA ILE A 1 0.83 16.81 -2.40
C ILE A 1 -0.25 17.09 -1.34
N GLY A 2 -0.79 18.30 -1.16
CA GLY A 2 -1.75 18.64 -0.09
C GLY A 2 -2.83 17.58 0.26
N GLU A 3 -3.65 17.15 -0.70
CA GLU A 3 -4.68 16.13 -0.44
C GLU A 3 -4.17 14.67 -0.39
N LEU A 4 -2.91 14.41 -0.76
CA LEU A 4 -2.28 13.09 -0.69
C LEU A 4 -1.52 12.85 0.62
N ASN A 5 -1.28 13.88 1.42
CA ASN A 5 -0.48 13.79 2.65
C ASN A 5 -0.95 12.66 3.59
N ALA A 6 -2.25 12.55 3.83
CA ALA A 6 -2.81 11.51 4.70
C ALA A 6 -2.56 10.09 4.16
N TYR A 7 -2.54 9.92 2.84
CA TYR A 7 -2.29 8.64 2.17
C TYR A 7 -0.80 8.33 2.10
N ALA A 8 0.05 9.35 1.92
CA ALA A 8 1.50 9.22 2.00
C ALA A 8 1.95 8.81 3.43
N ALA A 9 1.30 9.31 4.47
CA ALA A 9 1.55 8.88 5.84
C ALA A 9 1.29 7.37 6.06
N ARG A 10 0.30 6.79 5.37
CA ARG A 10 0.06 5.34 5.39
C ARG A 10 1.16 4.56 4.71
N LEU A 11 1.69 5.06 3.60
CA LEU A 11 2.84 4.46 2.93
C LEU A 11 4.09 4.51 3.84
N GLU A 12 4.32 5.62 4.53
CA GLU A 12 5.42 5.77 5.47
C GLU A 12 5.30 4.80 6.65
N GLU A 13 4.10 4.66 7.23
CA GLU A 13 3.85 3.67 8.28
C GLU A 13 4.10 2.24 7.80
N ALA A 14 3.60 1.91 6.60
CA ALA A 14 3.81 0.60 5.97
C ALA A 14 5.30 0.33 5.71
N TYR A 15 6.03 1.33 5.20
CA TYR A 15 7.48 1.26 4.95
C TYR A 15 8.25 0.98 6.25
N ASN A 16 7.99 1.77 7.29
CA ASN A 16 8.66 1.61 8.58
C ASN A 16 8.39 0.22 9.19
N ALA A 17 7.15 -0.27 9.10
CA ALA A 17 6.79 -1.60 9.57
C ALA A 17 7.50 -2.72 8.79
N LEU A 18 7.65 -2.58 7.46
CA LEU A 18 8.36 -3.55 6.64
C LEU A 18 9.87 -3.53 6.91
N VAL A 19 10.47 -2.36 7.11
CA VAL A 19 11.90 -2.25 7.49
C VAL A 19 12.16 -2.96 8.81
N ASP A 20 11.32 -2.71 9.81
CA ASP A 20 11.40 -3.38 11.11
C ASP A 20 11.25 -4.91 11.01
N LEU A 21 10.26 -5.37 10.23
CA LEU A 21 10.08 -6.80 9.94
C LEU A 21 11.33 -7.40 9.26
N THR A 22 11.88 -6.71 8.26
CA THR A 22 13.06 -7.18 7.51
C THR A 22 14.25 -7.37 8.45
N MET A 23 14.48 -6.41 9.36
CA MET A 23 15.53 -6.51 10.37
C MET A 23 15.28 -7.66 11.34
N THR A 24 14.02 -7.86 11.75
CA THR A 24 13.62 -8.97 12.61
C THR A 24 13.88 -10.32 11.94
N LEU A 25 13.47 -10.49 10.68
CA LEU A 25 13.72 -11.71 9.90
C LEU A 25 15.21 -11.98 9.71
N ALA A 26 16.03 -10.93 9.50
CA ALA A 26 17.48 -11.07 9.40
C ALA A 26 18.13 -11.56 10.70
N GLN A 27 17.59 -11.19 11.87
CA GLN A 27 18.03 -11.69 13.17
C GLN A 27 17.57 -13.14 13.39
N LEU A 28 16.31 -13.45 13.10
CA LEU A 28 15.76 -14.80 13.23
C LEU A 28 16.47 -15.80 12.32
N GLY A 29 16.83 -15.40 11.10
CA GLY A 29 17.60 -16.23 10.16
C GLY A 29 18.99 -16.63 10.67
N LYS A 30 19.53 -15.93 11.67
CA LYS A 30 20.83 -16.22 12.31
C LYS A 30 20.71 -16.95 13.64
N SER A 31 19.50 -17.32 14.05
CA SER A 31 19.23 -17.98 15.34
C SER A 31 18.63 -19.38 15.14
N SER A 32 18.29 -20.06 16.24
CA SER A 32 17.54 -21.32 16.21
C SER A 32 16.11 -21.18 15.64
N SER A 33 15.65 -19.95 15.40
CA SER A 33 14.35 -19.64 14.79
C SER A 33 14.45 -19.35 13.28
N PHE A 34 15.50 -19.85 12.60
CA PHE A 34 15.70 -19.65 11.16
C PHE A 34 14.55 -20.16 10.28
N ILE A 35 13.70 -21.05 10.80
CA ILE A 35 12.53 -21.56 10.09
C ILE A 35 11.42 -20.50 9.94
N ILE A 36 11.38 -19.47 10.80
CA ILE A 36 10.34 -18.43 10.78
C ILE A 36 10.36 -17.60 9.48
N PRO A 37 11.52 -17.09 9.00
CA PRO A 37 11.60 -16.46 7.68
C PRO A 37 11.15 -17.37 6.53
N ILE A 38 11.46 -18.67 6.60
CA ILE A 38 11.09 -19.63 5.54
C ILE A 38 9.58 -19.85 5.53
N LEU A 39 8.99 -20.07 6.71
CA LEU A 39 7.55 -20.26 6.88
C LEU A 39 6.74 -19.06 6.36
N ASN A 40 7.27 -17.85 6.51
CA ASN A 40 6.59 -16.62 6.14
C ASN A 40 7.08 -16.00 4.82
N ALA A 41 7.83 -16.73 4.00
CA ALA A 41 8.45 -16.18 2.79
C ALA A 41 7.42 -15.59 1.81
N SER A 42 6.32 -16.31 1.56
CA SER A 42 5.23 -15.84 0.69
C SER A 42 4.53 -14.61 1.27
N SER A 43 4.15 -14.66 2.55
CA SER A 43 3.51 -13.52 3.24
C SER A 43 4.40 -12.27 3.23
N TYR A 44 5.70 -12.44 3.44
CA TYR A 44 6.68 -11.35 3.37
C TYR A 44 6.78 -10.77 1.95
N LEU A 45 6.82 -11.62 0.92
CA LEU A 45 6.83 -11.19 -0.48
C LEU A 45 5.57 -10.37 -0.82
N ASP A 46 4.40 -10.83 -0.39
CA ASP A 46 3.13 -10.14 -0.64
C ASP A 46 3.11 -8.75 0.03
N ILE A 47 3.57 -8.64 1.28
CA ILE A 47 3.67 -7.34 1.98
C ILE A 47 4.61 -6.40 1.23
N PHE A 48 5.75 -6.92 0.75
CA PHE A 48 6.71 -6.13 -0.03
C PHE A 48 6.08 -5.62 -1.34
N GLY A 49 5.30 -6.47 -2.02
CA GLY A 49 4.55 -6.12 -3.21
C GLY A 49 3.54 -5.01 -2.95
N ASP A 50 2.75 -5.13 -1.88
CA ASP A 50 1.77 -4.11 -1.49
C ASP A 50 2.43 -2.74 -1.24
N LEU A 51 3.58 -2.73 -0.57
CA LEU A 51 4.32 -1.49 -0.34
C LEU A 51 4.76 -0.84 -1.66
N LEU A 52 5.34 -1.61 -2.59
CA LEU A 52 5.82 -1.10 -3.87
C LEU A 52 4.67 -0.60 -4.75
N VAL A 53 3.57 -1.35 -4.83
CA VAL A 53 2.37 -0.94 -5.59
C VAL A 53 1.80 0.35 -5.00
N GLY A 54 1.70 0.45 -3.67
CA GLY A 54 1.27 1.67 -2.99
C GLY A 54 2.17 2.87 -3.30
N HIS A 55 3.49 2.68 -3.32
CA HIS A 55 4.45 3.72 -3.69
C HIS A 55 4.22 4.23 -5.11
N PHE A 56 4.15 3.34 -6.11
CA PHE A 56 3.97 3.74 -7.50
C PHE A 56 2.59 4.36 -7.78
N LEU A 57 1.54 3.90 -7.10
CA LEU A 57 0.21 4.52 -7.20
C LEU A 57 0.21 5.95 -6.66
N LEU A 58 0.83 6.19 -5.49
CA LEU A 58 0.93 7.52 -4.91
C LEU A 58 1.80 8.46 -5.75
N GLN A 59 2.91 7.95 -6.31
CA GLN A 59 3.71 8.70 -7.27
C GLN A 59 2.90 9.08 -8.52
N SER A 60 2.15 8.12 -9.08
CA SER A 60 1.27 8.38 -10.23
C SER A 60 0.18 9.40 -9.90
N ALA A 61 -0.40 9.35 -8.71
CA ALA A 61 -1.39 10.31 -8.24
C ALA A 61 -0.82 11.72 -8.07
N ALA A 62 0.41 11.86 -7.58
CA ALA A 62 1.09 13.14 -7.47
C ALA A 62 1.28 13.80 -8.85
N LEU A 63 1.71 13.03 -9.84
CA LEU A 63 1.83 13.51 -11.24
C LEU A 63 0.46 13.85 -11.84
N ALA A 64 -0.56 13.02 -11.57
CA ALA A 64 -1.93 13.25 -12.04
C ALA A 64 -2.52 14.55 -11.48
N GLN A 65 -2.21 14.93 -10.23
CA GLN A 65 -2.62 16.21 -9.65
C GLN A 65 -2.05 17.41 -10.42
N GLU A 66 -0.79 17.34 -10.80
CA GLU A 66 -0.13 18.41 -11.55
C GLU A 66 -0.77 18.59 -12.93
N LYS A 67 -1.08 17.48 -13.61
CA LYS A 67 -1.78 17.50 -14.90
C LYS A 67 -3.20 18.02 -14.80
N LEU A 68 -3.97 17.59 -13.79
CA LEU A 68 -5.33 18.11 -13.57
C LEU A 68 -5.35 19.61 -13.28
N LYS A 69 -4.40 20.12 -12.48
CA LYS A 69 -4.30 21.56 -12.22
C LYS A 69 -4.14 22.37 -13.51
N ALA A 70 -3.27 21.92 -14.42
CA ALA A 70 -3.10 22.58 -15.71
C ALA A 70 -4.39 22.58 -16.54
N ILE A 71 -5.08 21.43 -16.62
CA ILE A 71 -6.36 21.32 -17.36
C ILE A 71 -7.44 22.22 -16.73
N TYR A 72 -7.51 22.28 -15.39
CA TYR A 72 -8.48 23.13 -14.70
C TYR A 72 -8.19 24.62 -14.92
N ALA A 73 -6.92 25.03 -14.96
CA ALA A 73 -6.54 26.40 -15.31
C ALA A 73 -6.99 26.77 -16.74
N GLU A 74 -6.72 25.89 -17.72
CA GLU A 74 -7.13 26.10 -19.11
C GLU A 74 -8.64 26.18 -19.30
N LYS A 75 -9.41 25.48 -18.47
CA LYS A 75 -10.88 25.45 -18.52
C LYS A 75 -11.55 26.46 -17.57
N GLY A 76 -10.78 27.29 -16.86
CA GLY A 76 -11.31 28.24 -15.88
C GLY A 76 -12.03 27.58 -14.70
N ALA A 77 -11.67 26.33 -14.37
CA ALA A 77 -12.32 25.50 -13.37
C ALA A 77 -11.57 25.41 -12.02
N GLU A 78 -10.51 26.20 -11.82
CA GLU A 78 -9.63 26.10 -10.64
C GLU A 78 -10.37 26.27 -9.31
N GLU A 79 -11.31 27.22 -9.24
CA GLU A 79 -12.03 27.56 -8.00
C GLU A 79 -13.40 26.85 -7.89
N SER A 80 -13.86 26.17 -8.95
CA SER A 80 -15.18 25.53 -8.97
C SER A 80 -15.08 24.02 -8.94
N LYS A 81 -15.27 23.44 -7.75
CA LYS A 81 -15.40 21.99 -7.58
C LYS A 81 -16.54 21.39 -8.40
N GLY A 82 -17.60 22.16 -8.68
CA GLY A 82 -18.70 21.73 -9.54
C GLY A 82 -18.24 21.54 -10.99
N MET A 83 -17.51 22.52 -11.53
CA MET A 83 -16.96 22.42 -12.89
C MET A 83 -15.90 21.31 -12.99
N GLN A 84 -15.05 21.14 -11.99
CA GLN A 84 -14.06 20.05 -11.95
C GLN A 84 -14.75 18.67 -12.02
N ARG A 85 -15.87 18.49 -11.30
CA ARG A 85 -16.65 17.24 -11.35
C ARG A 85 -17.33 17.03 -12.69
N ALA A 86 -17.88 18.08 -13.30
CA ALA A 86 -18.49 17.98 -14.63
C ALA A 86 -17.46 17.57 -15.69
N LEU A 87 -16.26 18.15 -15.64
CA LEU A 87 -15.17 17.85 -16.59
C LEU A 87 -14.75 16.38 -16.60
N VAL A 88 -14.95 15.62 -15.52
CA VAL A 88 -14.70 14.16 -15.49
C VAL A 88 -15.56 13.42 -16.52
N HIS A 89 -16.75 13.92 -16.84
CA HIS A 89 -17.66 13.30 -17.81
C HIS A 89 -17.50 13.84 -19.23
N GLU A 90 -16.73 14.91 -19.41
CA GLU A 90 -16.59 15.62 -20.69
C GLU A 90 -15.17 15.51 -21.28
N ASN A 91 -14.17 15.25 -20.45
CA ASN A 91 -12.76 15.18 -20.85
C ASN A 91 -12.12 13.86 -20.37
N ALA A 92 -11.67 13.05 -21.33
CA ALA A 92 -11.07 11.75 -21.07
C ALA A 92 -9.77 11.83 -20.23
N ASP A 93 -8.96 12.87 -20.41
CA ASP A 93 -7.73 13.06 -19.62
C ASP A 93 -8.07 13.40 -18.17
N VAL A 94 -9.10 14.23 -17.96
CA VAL A 94 -9.60 14.54 -16.61
C VAL A 94 -10.09 13.27 -15.93
N ALA A 95 -10.89 12.44 -16.63
CA ALA A 95 -11.35 11.16 -16.11
C ALA A 95 -10.20 10.22 -15.74
N TYR A 96 -9.20 10.10 -16.62
CA TYR A 96 -8.02 9.26 -16.41
C TYR A 96 -7.23 9.69 -15.18
N TYR A 97 -6.87 10.97 -15.07
CA TYR A 97 -6.07 11.47 -13.95
C TYR A 97 -6.85 11.45 -12.63
N ALA A 98 -8.15 11.77 -12.66
CA ALA A 98 -9.01 11.63 -11.48
C ALA A 98 -9.07 10.16 -11.00
N GLY A 99 -9.17 9.22 -11.94
CA GLY A 99 -9.11 7.79 -11.67
C GLY A 99 -7.78 7.36 -11.02
N LYS A 100 -6.64 7.86 -11.49
CA LYS A 100 -5.32 7.58 -10.87
C LYS A 100 -5.26 8.04 -9.42
N ILE A 101 -5.75 9.24 -9.13
CA ILE A 101 -5.81 9.77 -7.76
C ILE A 101 -6.73 8.89 -6.90
N ALA A 102 -7.93 8.55 -7.41
CA ALA A 102 -8.89 7.72 -6.69
C ALA A 102 -8.32 6.33 -6.39
N ALA A 103 -7.66 5.68 -7.35
CA ALA A 103 -7.03 4.37 -7.18
C ALA A 103 -5.93 4.39 -6.12
N ALA A 104 -5.09 5.43 -6.10
CA ALA A 104 -4.05 5.56 -5.08
C ALA A 104 -4.64 5.78 -3.68
N LYS A 105 -5.68 6.60 -3.56
CA LYS A 105 -6.39 6.82 -2.30
C LYS A 105 -7.03 5.54 -1.78
N PHE A 106 -7.70 4.80 -2.65
CA PHE A 106 -8.30 3.50 -2.34
C PHE A 106 -7.24 2.51 -1.85
N PHE A 107 -6.16 2.32 -2.61
CA PHE A 107 -5.11 1.37 -2.26
C PHE A 107 -4.44 1.71 -0.92
N ALA A 108 -4.22 3.00 -0.64
CA ALA A 108 -3.65 3.43 0.62
C ALA A 108 -4.57 3.18 1.83
N VAL A 109 -5.89 3.23 1.65
CA VAL A 109 -6.86 3.01 2.73
C VAL A 109 -7.16 1.53 2.92
N GLU A 110 -7.26 0.75 1.85
CA GLU A 110 -7.70 -0.65 1.91
C GLU A 110 -6.53 -1.64 2.01
N VAL A 111 -5.38 -1.32 1.41
CA VAL A 111 -4.25 -2.27 1.32
C VAL A 111 -3.12 -1.85 2.27
N LEU A 112 -2.60 -0.62 2.12
CA LEU A 112 -1.46 -0.17 2.93
C LEU A 112 -1.77 -0.14 4.44
N CYS A 113 -3.03 0.07 4.83
CA CYS A 113 -3.42 0.06 6.24
C CYS A 113 -3.21 -1.31 6.92
N THR A 114 -3.20 -2.40 6.14
CA THR A 114 -3.08 -3.77 6.65
C THR A 114 -1.63 -4.19 6.86
N VAL A 115 -0.67 -3.51 6.22
CA VAL A 115 0.75 -3.91 6.16
C VAL A 115 1.34 -4.03 7.56
N LYS A 116 1.11 -3.05 8.43
CA LYS A 116 1.65 -3.05 9.78
C LYS A 116 1.18 -4.25 10.60
N ALA A 117 -0.13 -4.53 10.60
CA ALA A 117 -0.69 -5.66 11.32
C ALA A 117 -0.16 -7.01 10.78
N ARG A 118 -0.01 -7.13 9.46
CA ARG A 118 0.60 -8.33 8.84
C ARG A 118 2.07 -8.49 9.20
N CYS A 119 2.82 -7.39 9.29
CA CYS A 119 4.20 -7.41 9.80
C CYS A 119 4.24 -7.87 11.27
N GLU A 120 3.35 -7.35 12.11
CA GLU A 120 3.23 -7.76 13.52
C GLU A 120 2.89 -9.25 13.66
N ALA A 121 2.01 -9.77 12.80
CA ALA A 121 1.68 -11.20 12.76
C ALA A 121 2.91 -12.06 12.47
N ILE A 122 3.78 -11.69 11.51
CA ILE A 122 5.01 -12.44 11.25
C ILE A 122 6.01 -12.30 12.41
N LYS A 123 6.12 -11.10 13.00
CA LYS A 123 7.02 -10.83 14.13
C LYS A 123 6.64 -11.57 15.41
N SER A 124 5.41 -12.06 15.54
CA SER A 124 5.01 -12.94 16.65
C SER A 124 5.87 -14.21 16.72
N GLY A 125 6.47 -14.62 15.59
CA GLY A 125 7.42 -15.73 15.56
C GLY A 125 6.78 -17.09 15.80
N GLU A 126 5.47 -17.20 15.59
CA GLU A 126 4.71 -18.41 15.81
C GLU A 126 5.14 -19.54 14.85
N LYS A 127 5.21 -20.75 15.41
CA LYS A 127 5.53 -21.99 14.71
C LYS A 127 4.34 -22.92 14.62
N ILE A 128 3.15 -22.42 14.96
CA ILE A 128 1.91 -23.20 15.02
C ILE A 128 1.73 -24.12 13.78
N PRO A 129 1.88 -23.65 12.53
CA PRO A 129 1.67 -24.51 11.36
C PRO A 129 2.60 -25.73 11.28
N ILE A 130 3.77 -25.68 11.92
CA ILE A 130 4.74 -26.80 11.95
C ILE A 130 4.70 -27.60 13.27
N GLU A 131 4.08 -27.05 14.31
CA GLU A 131 3.95 -27.69 15.64
C GLU A 131 2.62 -28.44 15.79
N MET A 132 1.62 -28.14 14.96
CA MET A 132 0.36 -28.87 14.93
C MET A 132 0.63 -30.35 14.63
N ALA A 133 0.08 -31.23 15.48
CA ALA A 133 0.19 -32.66 15.29
C ALA A 133 -0.56 -33.09 14.01
N ASP A 134 0.07 -33.93 13.18
CA ASP A 134 -0.47 -34.40 11.91
C ASP A 134 -1.85 -35.05 12.06
N GLU A 135 -2.11 -35.71 13.18
CA GLU A 135 -3.40 -36.32 13.50
C GLU A 135 -4.55 -35.30 13.51
N SER A 136 -4.25 -34.02 13.77
CA SER A 136 -5.23 -32.92 13.75
C SER A 136 -5.76 -32.60 12.35
N PHE A 137 -5.15 -33.15 11.30
CA PHE A 137 -5.53 -32.97 9.90
C PHE A 137 -6.17 -34.22 9.26
N THR A 138 -6.42 -35.26 10.05
CA THR A 138 -7.10 -36.47 9.57
C THR A 138 -8.58 -36.21 9.29
N CYS A 139 -9.09 -36.72 8.17
CA CYS A 139 -10.50 -36.63 7.74
C CYS A 139 -11.25 -37.94 7.99
#